data_AF-X1IU40-F1
#
_entry.id   AF-X1IU40-F1
#
_cell.length_a   1.000
_cell.length_b   1.000
_cell.length_c   1.000
_cell.angle_alpha   90.00
_cell.angle_beta   90.00
_cell.angle_gamma   90.00
#
_symmetry.space_group_name_H-M   'P 1'
#
loop_
_entity.id
_entity.type
_entity.pdbx_description
1 polymer ?
#
loop_
_entity_poly.entity_id
_entity_poly.type
_entity_poly.pdbx_seq_one_letter_code
_entity_poly.pdbx_strand_id
1 'polypeptide(L)' 'MPEERFKVCPHDQLPGKMMVEYWRDGKFIAGIYPHEDGIRIVSKYLDGVSTDPGYPPAAVIQLSTSP' A
#
# COMPACT_ATOMS: atom_id res chain seq x y z
N MET A 1 14.66 -20.03 1.92
CA MET A 1 14.15 -18.70 2.32
C MET A 1 13.06 -18.35 1.32
N PRO A 2 11.93 -17.77 1.75
CA PRO A 2 10.89 -17.35 0.82
C PRO A 2 11.44 -16.28 -0.14
N GLU A 3 10.99 -16.29 -1.39
CA GLU A 3 11.42 -15.30 -2.38
C GLU A 3 10.73 -13.97 -2.08
N GLU A 4 11.51 -12.89 -1.94
CA GLU A 4 11.02 -11.56 -1.63
C GLU A 4 11.34 -10.59 -2.76
N ARG A 5 10.39 -9.71 -3.10
CA ARG A 5 10.57 -8.74 -4.18
C ARG A 5 9.82 -7.44 -3.91
N PHE A 6 10.50 -6.32 -4.15
CA PHE A 6 9.89 -5.00 -4.29
C PHE A 6 9.70 -4.65 -5.77
N LYS A 7 8.58 -4.01 -6.10
CA LYS A 7 8.26 -3.57 -7.46
C LYS A 7 7.70 -2.15 -7.42
N VAL A 8 8.20 -1.28 -8.29
CA VAL A 8 7.57 0.02 -8.57
C VAL A 8 6.72 -0.13 -9.83
N CYS A 9 5.44 0.24 -9.76
CA CYS A 9 4.53 0.16 -10.90
C CYS A 9 3.44 1.24 -10.86
N PRO A 10 2.75 1.49 -11.98
CA PRO A 10 1.53 2.29 -11.97
C PRO A 10 0.48 1.69 -11.01
N HIS A 11 -0.34 2.55 -10.42
CA HIS A 11 -1.45 2.13 -9.57
C HIS A 11 -2.67 1.82 -10.43
N ASP A 12 -3.15 0.57 -10.38
CA ASP A 12 -4.20 0.08 -11.28
C ASP A 12 -5.54 0.82 -11.13
N GLN A 13 -5.85 1.30 -9.91
CA GLN A 13 -7.11 2.01 -9.62
C GLN A 13 -7.00 3.54 -9.57
N LEU A 14 -5.78 4.09 -9.55
CA LEU A 14 -5.55 5.53 -9.37
C LEU A 14 -4.75 6.04 -10.57
N PRO A 15 -5.44 6.55 -11.62
CA PRO A 15 -4.79 6.97 -12.85
C PRO A 15 -3.66 7.98 -12.60
N GLY A 16 -2.50 7.71 -13.20
CA GLY A 16 -1.32 8.57 -13.08
C GLY A 16 -0.59 8.51 -11.73
N LYS A 17 -1.04 7.67 -10.79
CA LYS A 17 -0.32 7.43 -9.53
C LYS A 17 0.60 6.21 -9.65
N MET A 18 1.68 6.24 -8.88
CA MET A 18 2.63 5.14 -8.76
C MET A 18 2.47 4.44 -7.41
N MET A 19 2.89 3.19 -7.34
CA MET A 19 2.84 2.35 -6.16
C MET A 19 4.14 1.55 -6.03
N VAL A 20 4.57 1.35 -4.78
CA VAL A 20 5.57 0.34 -4.43
C VAL A 20 4.82 -0.87 -3.89
N GLU A 21 5.05 -2.03 -4.47
CA GLU A 21 4.50 -3.30 -4.02
C GLU A 21 5.59 -4.15 -3.37
N TYR A 22 5.23 -4.84 -2.29
CA TYR A 22 6.02 -5.90 -1.68
C TYR A 22 5.34 -7.25 -1.91
N TRP A 23 6.13 -8.18 -2.47
CA TRP A 23 5.71 -9.52 -2.83
C TRP A 23 6.55 -10.55 -2.07
N ARG A 24 5.90 -11.62 -1.60
CA ARG A 24 6.55 -12.78 -0.98
C ARG A 24 5.97 -14.07 -1.54
N ASP A 25 6.82 -14.96 -2.04
CA ASP A 25 6.43 -16.24 -2.67
C ASP A 25 5.35 -16.06 -3.75
N GLY A 26 5.53 -15.06 -4.62
CA GLY A 26 4.58 -14.72 -5.70
C GLY A 26 3.25 -14.11 -5.23
N LYS A 27 3.05 -13.85 -3.94
CA LYS A 27 1.83 -13.24 -3.39
C LYS A 27 2.05 -11.76 -3.10
N PHE A 28 1.09 -10.92 -3.50
CA PHE A 28 1.03 -9.53 -3.06
C PHE A 28 0.81 -9.51 -1.54
N ILE A 29 1.74 -8.89 -0.81
CA ILE A 29 1.69 -8.79 0.64
C ILE A 29 1.20 -7.40 1.04
N ALA A 30 1.87 -6.37 0.54
CA ALA A 30 1.56 -4.98 0.87
C ALA A 30 1.91 -4.05 -0.29
N GLY A 31 1.40 -2.83 -0.23
CA GLY A 31 1.98 -1.76 -1.02
C GLY A 31 1.70 -0.37 -0.49
N ILE A 32 2.41 0.58 -1.07
CA ILE A 32 2.53 1.94 -0.59
C ILE A 32 2.32 2.89 -1.76
N TYR A 33 1.41 3.84 -1.62
CA TYR A 33 1.09 4.81 -2.66
C TYR A 33 0.60 6.16 -2.09
N PRO A 34 0.65 7.25 -2.87
CA PRO A 34 0.17 8.55 -2.43
C PRO A 34 -1.32 8.55 -2.07
N HIS A 35 -1.65 9.23 -0.97
CA HIS A 35 -3.02 9.51 -0.51
C HIS A 35 -3.21 11.03 -0.38
N GLU A 36 -4.45 11.53 -0.41
CA GLU A 36 -4.73 12.98 -0.37
C GLU A 36 -4.00 13.70 0.76
N ASP A 37 -4.04 13.14 1.97
CA ASP A 37 -3.41 13.71 3.18
C ASP A 37 -2.07 13.07 3.56
N GLY A 38 -1.45 12.26 2.69
CA GLY A 38 -0.17 11.63 2.99
C GLY A 38 0.12 10.35 2.22
N ILE A 39 0.43 9.27 2.94
CA ILE A 39 0.82 7.97 2.36
C ILE A 39 -0.15 6.90 2.81
N ARG A 40 -0.69 6.12 1.86
CA ARG A 40 -1.48 4.94 2.18
C ARG A 40 -0.59 3.69 2.11
N ILE A 41 -0.67 2.87 3.15
CA ILE A 41 -0.09 1.53 3.22
C ILE A 41 -1.26 0.55 3.21
N VAL A 42 -1.31 -0.33 2.22
CA VAL A 42 -2.34 -1.35 2.07
C VAL A 42 -1.73 -2.73 2.24
N SER A 43 -2.45 -3.65 2.88
CA SER A 43 -2.04 -5.04 3.02
C SER A 43 -3.23 -5.90 3.38
N LYS A 44 -3.30 -7.10 2.80
CA LYS A 44 -4.31 -8.10 3.20
C LYS A 44 -4.03 -8.77 4.54
N TYR A 45 -2.89 -8.42 5.15
CA TYR A 45 -2.43 -8.95 6.43
C TYR A 45 -2.30 -7.86 7.51
N LEU A 46 -2.73 -6.63 7.22
CA LEU A 46 -2.80 -5.58 8.23
C LEU A 46 -3.87 -5.95 9.27
N ASP A 47 -3.51 -5.80 10.54
CA ASP A 47 -4.40 -5.93 11.69
C ASP A 47 -4.55 -4.56 12.37
N GLY A 48 -5.68 -4.33 13.06
CA GLY A 48 -5.93 -3.10 13.79
C GLY A 48 -6.18 -1.85 12.94
N VAL A 49 -6.54 -2.00 11.66
CA VAL A 49 -6.88 -0.87 10.76
C VAL A 49 -8.35 -0.94 10.33
N SER A 50 -8.95 0.23 10.09
CA SER A 50 -10.31 0.31 9.55
C SER A 50 -10.35 -0.23 8.12
N THR A 51 -11.43 -0.93 7.77
CA THR A 51 -11.64 -1.47 6.43
C THR A 51 -12.86 -0.82 5.79
N ASP A 52 -12.71 -0.33 4.57
CA ASP A 52 -13.85 0.06 3.74
C ASP A 52 -14.32 -1.16 2.93
N PRO A 53 -15.63 -1.42 2.84
CA PRO A 53 -16.15 -2.53 2.05
C PRO A 53 -15.63 -2.47 0.60
N GLY A 54 -14.97 -3.53 0.15
CA GLY A 54 -14.44 -3.64 -1.22
C GLY A 54 -12.97 -3.24 -1.39
N TYR A 55 -12.31 -2.73 -0.34
CA TYR A 55 -10.88 -2.40 -0.36
C TYR A 55 -10.09 -3.28 0.63
N PRO A 56 -8.80 -3.57 0.36
CA PRO A 56 -7.99 -4.26 1.34
C PRO A 56 -7.77 -3.35 2.56
N PRO A 57 -7.52 -3.94 3.75
CA PRO A 57 -7.15 -3.17 4.93
C PRO A 57 -5.99 -2.20 4.65
N ALA A 58 -6.14 -0.95 5.10
CA ALA A 58 -5.17 0.10 4.84
C ALA A 58 -5.00 1.03 6.04
N ALA A 59 -3.77 1.48 6.23
CA ALA A 59 -3.43 2.59 7.11
C ALA A 59 -3.09 3.82 6.26
N VAL A 60 -3.57 4.99 6.68
CA VAL A 60 -3.14 6.28 6.12
C VAL A 60 -2.22 6.95 7.12
N ILE A 61 -0.96 7.15 6.73
CA ILE A 61 -0.01 7.96 7.47
C ILE A 61 -0.17 9.39 6.98
N GLN A 62 -0.70 10.26 7.84
CA GLN A 62 -0.76 11.69 7.58
C GLN A 62 0.65 12.26 7.63
N LEU A 63 1.03 13.02 6.60
CA LEU A 63 2.31 13.71 6.59
C LEU A 63 2.15 15.07 7.23
N SER A 64 2.98 15.35 8.23
CA SER A 64 3.12 16.70 8.80
C SER A 64 3.74 17.62 7.75
N THR A 65 3.34 18.90 7.79
CA THR A 65 3.98 19.96 6.98
C THR A 65 5.38 20.32 7.49
N SER A 66 5.74 19.87 8.71
CA SER A 66 7.05 20.05 9.33
C SER A 66 7.78 18.69 9.39
N PRO A 67 9.05 18.62 8.93
CA PRO A 67 9.86 17.39 8.91
C PRO A 67 10.29 16.91 10.30
#